data_AF-A0A836U9Q0-F1
#
_entry.id   AF-A0A836U9Q0-F1
#
_cell.length_a   1.000
_cell.length_b   1.000
_cell.length_c   1.000
_cell.angle_alpha   90.00
_cell.angle_beta   90.00
_cell.angle_gamma   90.00
#
_symmetry.space_group_name_H-M   'P 1'
#
loop_
_entity.id
_entity.type
_entity.pdbx_description
1 polymer ?
#
loop_
_entity_poly.entity_id
_entity_poly.type
_entity_poly.pdbx_seq_one_letter_code
_entity_poly.pdbx_strand_id
1 'polypeptide(L)'
;QRYIVGRDLLSQLIYKGKAMYCIDKMLPESTMEDKFRFSKAQMDWTEENEADIWQYIVHEDLLFSKNEQQFRTFINYAPFAKGIPPEAPGRVGYYIGYRMVSEYMKNNEIDIEDLMYLTDSREFLKQSKYKPTK
;
A
#
# COMPACT_ATOMS: atom_id res chain seq x y z
N GLN A 1 17.86 6.48 17.25
CA GLN A 1 16.46 6.30 16.84
C GLN A 1 16.46 6.11 15.32
N ARG A 2 16.31 4.89 14.81
CA ARG A 2 16.52 4.57 13.39
C ARG A 2 15.21 4.06 12.79
N TYR A 3 14.39 4.98 12.31
CA TYR A 3 13.34 4.67 11.33
C TYR A 3 14.04 4.35 10.00
N ILE A 4 14.56 3.13 9.84
CA ILE A 4 15.08 2.70 8.54
C ILE A 4 13.88 2.19 7.75
N VAL A 5 13.26 3.07 6.97
CA VAL A 5 12.40 2.62 5.87
C VAL A 5 13.33 1.94 4.88
N GLY A 6 13.14 0.63 4.67
CA GLY A 6 13.86 -0.08 3.61
C GLY A 6 13.64 0.62 2.27
N ARG A 7 14.65 0.60 1.40
CA ARG A 7 14.57 1.27 0.09
C ARG A 7 13.80 0.45 -0.95
N ASP A 8 13.41 -0.77 -0.61
CA ASP A 8 12.61 -1.62 -1.48
C ASP A 8 11.13 -1.25 -1.47
N LEU A 9 10.42 -1.68 -2.51
CA LEU A 9 9.00 -1.37 -2.67
C LEU A 9 8.16 -1.83 -1.47
N LEU A 10 8.37 -3.05 -0.95
CA LEU A 10 7.61 -3.55 0.20
C LEU A 10 7.70 -2.63 1.41
N SER A 11 8.91 -2.20 1.76
CA SER A 11 9.09 -1.23 2.84
C SER A 11 8.37 0.10 2.57
N GLN A 12 8.39 0.58 1.33
CA GLN A 12 7.67 1.79 0.95
C GLN A 12 6.14 1.61 1.02
N LEU A 13 5.61 0.48 0.56
CA LEU A 13 4.18 0.13 0.63
C LEU A 13 3.73 0.12 2.09
N ILE A 14 4.45 -0.58 2.97
CA ILE A 14 4.11 -0.66 4.40
C ILE A 14 4.18 0.72 5.04
N TYR A 15 5.22 1.50 4.76
CA TYR A 15 5.36 2.84 5.32
C TYR A 15 4.19 3.77 4.92
N LYS A 16 3.83 3.78 3.63
CA LYS A 16 2.68 4.56 3.13
C LYS A 16 1.36 4.00 3.63
N GLY A 17 1.26 2.68 3.76
CA GLY A 17 0.11 1.97 4.32
C GLY A 17 -0.18 2.35 5.76
N LYS A 18 0.86 2.44 6.60
CA LYS A 18 0.72 2.89 8.00
C LYS A 18 0.20 4.33 8.06
N ALA A 19 0.74 5.22 7.22
CA ALA A 19 0.24 6.58 7.14
C ALA A 19 -1.23 6.64 6.70
N MET A 20 -1.62 5.85 5.69
CA MET A 20 -3.02 5.77 5.24
C MET A 20 -3.94 5.17 6.30
N TYR A 21 -3.48 4.15 7.04
CA TYR A 21 -4.23 3.55 8.14
C TYR A 21 -4.49 4.57 9.25
N CYS A 22 -3.49 5.37 9.63
CA CYS A 22 -3.68 6.44 10.59
C CYS A 22 -4.69 7.49 10.10
N ILE A 23 -4.60 7.92 8.84
CA ILE A 23 -5.55 8.86 8.23
C ILE A 23 -6.97 8.28 8.27
N ASP A 24 -7.14 6.99 7.94
CA ASP A 24 -8.44 6.31 7.98
C ASP A 24 -9.05 6.35 9.39
N LYS A 25 -8.26 6.06 10.43
CA LYS A 25 -8.72 6.10 11.82
C LYS A 25 -9.00 7.50 12.34
N MET A 26 -8.27 8.50 11.86
CA MET A 26 -8.45 9.91 12.28
C MET A 26 -9.61 10.61 11.57
N LEU A 27 -10.00 10.13 10.39
CA LEU A 27 -11.05 10.73 9.55
C LEU A 27 -12.18 9.73 9.28
N PRO A 28 -12.93 9.27 10.28
CA PRO A 28 -13.98 8.26 10.09
C PRO A 28 -15.12 8.73 9.18
N GLU A 29 -15.39 10.03 9.15
CA GLU A 29 -16.47 10.63 8.35
C GLU A 29 -16.09 10.88 6.88
N SER A 30 -14.80 10.77 6.53
CA SER A 30 -14.33 10.99 5.15
C SER A 30 -14.38 9.70 4.32
N THR A 31 -14.76 9.83 3.06
CA THR A 31 -14.80 8.70 2.13
C THR A 31 -13.39 8.23 1.76
N MET A 32 -13.29 7.01 1.23
CA MET A 32 -11.99 6.44 0.83
C MET A 32 -11.39 7.21 -0.35
N GLU A 33 -12.19 7.55 -1.35
CA GLU A 33 -11.76 8.35 -2.49
C GLU A 33 -11.19 9.72 -2.07
N ASP A 34 -11.79 10.37 -1.05
CA ASP A 34 -11.29 11.63 -0.50
C ASP A 34 -9.95 11.43 0.24
N LYS A 35 -9.85 10.39 1.07
CA LYS A 35 -8.61 10.04 1.80
C LYS A 35 -7.45 9.76 0.85
N PHE A 36 -7.69 9.00 -0.22
CA PHE A 36 -6.69 8.67 -1.23
C PHE A 36 -6.47 9.78 -2.27
N ARG A 37 -7.38 10.75 -2.33
CA ARG A 37 -7.45 11.80 -3.36
C ARG A 37 -7.52 11.19 -4.75
N PHE A 38 -8.38 10.19 -4.87
CA PHE A 38 -8.76 9.56 -6.13
C PHE A 38 -10.13 10.09 -6.52
N SER A 39 -10.40 10.16 -7.82
CA SER A 39 -11.80 10.23 -8.24
C SER A 39 -12.52 8.94 -7.80
N LYS A 40 -13.84 9.01 -7.65
CA LYS A 40 -14.66 7.82 -7.34
C LYS A 40 -14.37 6.65 -8.30
N ALA A 41 -14.34 6.91 -9.61
CA ALA A 41 -14.03 5.88 -10.61
C ALA A 41 -12.64 5.25 -10.45
N GLN A 42 -11.63 6.05 -10.10
CA GLN A 42 -10.29 5.54 -9.82
C GLN A 42 -10.24 4.71 -8.55
N MET A 43 -11.02 5.10 -7.53
CA MET A 43 -11.13 4.34 -6.29
C MET A 43 -11.79 2.99 -6.58
N ASP A 44 -12.98 3.00 -7.18
CA ASP A 44 -13.74 1.80 -7.57
C ASP A 44 -12.87 0.84 -8.39
N TRP A 45 -12.18 1.35 -9.42
CA TRP A 45 -11.25 0.55 -10.22
C TRP A 45 -10.12 -0.06 -9.37
N THR A 46 -9.53 0.72 -8.45
CA THR A 46 -8.44 0.24 -7.59
C THR A 46 -8.90 -0.88 -6.66
N GLU A 47 -10.14 -0.81 -6.14
CA GLU A 47 -10.70 -1.86 -5.29
C GLU A 47 -11.01 -3.13 -6.10
N GLU A 48 -11.57 -2.97 -7.30
CA GLU A 48 -11.89 -4.08 -8.21
C GLU A 48 -10.65 -4.82 -8.72
N ASN A 49 -9.53 -4.10 -8.87
CA ASN A 49 -8.29 -4.63 -9.46
C ASN A 49 -7.19 -4.86 -8.40
N GLU A 50 -7.52 -4.93 -7.10
CA GLU A 50 -6.55 -5.08 -6.01
C GLU A 50 -5.64 -6.30 -6.23
N ALA A 51 -6.21 -7.46 -6.58
CA ALA A 51 -5.42 -8.66 -6.83
C ALA A 51 -4.54 -8.53 -8.07
N ASP A 52 -5.02 -7.92 -9.15
CA ASP A 52 -4.24 -7.76 -10.38
C ASP A 52 -3.04 -6.83 -10.16
N ILE A 53 -3.22 -5.74 -9.41
CA ILE A 53 -2.13 -4.85 -9.00
C ILE A 53 -1.08 -5.62 -8.19
N TRP A 54 -1.54 -6.41 -7.21
CA TRP A 54 -0.64 -7.22 -6.38
C TRP A 54 0.10 -8.28 -7.19
N GLN A 55 -0.61 -9.00 -8.07
CA GLN A 55 -0.03 -10.00 -8.96
C GLN A 55 1.03 -9.39 -9.86
N TYR A 56 0.77 -8.20 -10.45
CA TYR A 56 1.76 -7.49 -11.23
C TYR A 56 3.03 -7.17 -10.42
N ILE A 57 2.89 -6.64 -9.20
CA ILE A 57 4.02 -6.32 -8.32
C ILE A 57 4.87 -7.56 -8.01
N VAL A 58 4.23 -8.71 -7.81
CA VAL A 58 4.92 -9.98 -7.53
C VAL A 58 5.54 -10.58 -8.78
N HIS A 59 4.81 -10.61 -9.90
CA HIS A 59 5.25 -11.17 -11.17
C HIS A 59 6.46 -10.45 -11.75
N GLU A 60 6.47 -9.12 -11.65
CA GLU A 60 7.56 -8.27 -12.13
C GLU A 60 8.73 -8.16 -11.13
N ASP A 61 8.75 -9.00 -10.08
CA ASP A 61 9.76 -9.00 -9.01
C ASP A 61 9.97 -7.63 -8.34
N LEU A 62 8.95 -6.76 -8.38
CA LEU A 62 9.05 -5.38 -7.89
C LEU A 62 9.06 -5.30 -6.38
N LEU A 63 8.40 -6.26 -5.71
CA LEU A 63 8.14 -6.22 -4.27
C LEU A 63 9.42 -5.99 -3.43
N PHE A 64 10.52 -6.66 -3.79
CA PHE A 64 11.82 -6.53 -3.11
C PHE A 64 12.84 -5.71 -3.90
N SER A 65 12.44 -5.14 -5.04
CA SER A 65 13.30 -4.29 -5.87
C SER A 65 13.62 -2.99 -5.14
N LYS A 66 14.88 -2.55 -5.22
CA LYS A 66 15.35 -1.24 -4.77
C LYS A 66 15.48 -0.24 -5.91
N ASN A 67 15.15 -0.64 -7.14
CA ASN A 67 15.21 0.23 -8.30
C ASN A 67 13.94 1.09 -8.34
N GLU A 68 13.99 2.24 -7.67
CA GLU A 68 12.86 3.16 -7.57
C GLU A 68 12.28 3.55 -8.94
N GLN A 69 13.08 3.59 -10.00
CA GLN A 69 12.60 3.92 -11.34
C GLN A 69 11.54 2.93 -11.86
N GLN A 70 11.54 1.68 -11.39
CA GLN A 70 10.57 0.66 -11.76
C GLN A 70 9.21 0.86 -11.07
N PHE A 71 9.21 1.31 -9.81
CA PHE A 71 7.99 1.40 -9.00
C PHE A 71 7.61 2.84 -8.62
N ARG A 72 8.32 3.86 -9.10
CA ARG A 72 8.14 5.27 -8.72
C ARG A 72 6.69 5.72 -8.84
N THR A 73 5.99 5.33 -9.90
CA THR A 73 4.60 5.73 -10.18
C THR A 73 3.59 5.07 -9.23
N PHE A 74 3.95 3.96 -8.59
CA PHE A 74 3.10 3.27 -7.62
C PHE A 74 3.08 3.98 -6.27
N ILE A 75 4.11 4.77 -5.95
CA ILE A 75 4.27 5.41 -4.64
C ILE A 75 4.44 6.94 -4.71
N ASN A 76 4.46 7.53 -5.90
CA ASN A 76 4.54 8.98 -6.10
C ASN A 76 3.44 9.45 -7.04
N TYR A 77 3.16 10.76 -6.99
CA TYR A 77 2.23 11.40 -7.92
C TYR A 77 2.65 11.15 -9.37
N ALA A 78 1.71 10.64 -10.15
CA ALA A 78 1.83 10.36 -11.57
C ALA A 78 0.40 10.36 -12.18
N PRO A 79 0.25 10.60 -13.49
CA PRO A 79 -1.05 10.51 -14.14
C PRO A 79 -1.63 9.08 -14.08
N PHE A 80 -0.76 8.05 -14.16
CA PHE A 80 -1.14 6.65 -14.08
C PHE A 80 0.02 5.80 -13.52
N ALA A 81 -0.29 4.59 -13.04
CA ALA A 81 0.72 3.60 -12.64
C ALA A 81 1.32 2.90 -13.86
N LYS A 82 2.65 3.01 -14.06
CA LYS A 82 3.33 2.40 -15.21
C LYS A 82 3.27 0.88 -15.13
N GLY A 83 2.88 0.24 -16.23
CA GLY A 83 2.84 -1.23 -16.36
C GLY A 83 1.48 -1.86 -16.00
N ILE A 84 0.54 -1.05 -15.53
CA ILE A 84 -0.85 -1.41 -15.28
C ILE A 84 -1.72 -0.60 -16.27
N PRO A 85 -2.97 -1.01 -16.57
CA PRO A 85 -3.86 -0.23 -17.43
C PRO A 85 -3.97 1.26 -17.03
N PRO A 86 -4.15 2.19 -17.98
CA PRO A 86 -4.15 3.64 -17.73
C PRO A 86 -5.20 4.13 -16.72
N GLU A 87 -6.22 3.34 -16.46
CA GLU A 87 -7.25 3.56 -15.44
C GLU A 87 -6.67 3.55 -14.02
N ALA A 88 -5.56 2.85 -13.82
CA ALA A 88 -4.87 2.78 -12.53
C ALA A 88 -4.29 4.14 -12.14
N PRO A 89 -4.75 4.75 -11.04
CA PRO A 89 -4.24 6.03 -10.61
C PRO A 89 -2.75 5.94 -10.22
N GLY A 90 -2.01 7.02 -10.44
CA GLY A 90 -0.72 7.15 -9.77
C GLY A 90 -0.88 7.05 -8.24
N ARG A 91 0.13 6.53 -7.55
CA ARG A 91 0.10 6.20 -6.11
C ARG A 91 -0.78 5.01 -5.73
N VAL A 92 -1.19 4.15 -6.67
CA VAL A 92 -1.98 2.93 -6.39
C VAL A 92 -1.36 2.02 -5.31
N GLY A 93 -0.03 2.02 -5.17
CA GLY A 93 0.67 1.29 -4.11
C GLY A 93 0.30 1.74 -2.69
N TYR A 94 -0.22 2.96 -2.50
CA TYR A 94 -0.74 3.39 -1.19
C TYR A 94 -1.92 2.53 -0.77
N TYR A 95 -2.79 2.15 -1.72
CA TYR A 95 -3.94 1.30 -1.45
C TYR A 95 -3.49 -0.11 -1.04
N ILE A 96 -2.57 -0.70 -1.80
CA ILE A 96 -1.98 -2.02 -1.48
C ILE A 96 -1.32 -2.00 -0.10
N GLY A 97 -0.52 -0.96 0.20
CA GLY A 97 0.07 -0.77 1.51
C GLY A 97 -0.96 -0.65 2.63
N TYR A 98 -2.02 0.14 2.41
CA TYR A 98 -3.12 0.30 3.35
C TYR A 98 -3.81 -1.04 3.63
N ARG A 99 -4.17 -1.81 2.60
CA ARG A 99 -4.80 -3.13 2.74
C ARG A 99 -3.91 -4.11 3.50
N MET A 100 -2.61 -4.12 3.20
CA MET A 100 -1.63 -4.93 3.93
C MET A 100 -1.56 -4.58 5.41
N VAL A 101 -1.58 -3.29 5.76
CA VAL A 101 -1.58 -2.83 7.16
C VAL A 101 -2.90 -3.11 7.85
N SER A 102 -4.03 -2.91 7.18
CA SER A 102 -5.36 -3.22 7.71
C SER A 102 -5.51 -4.71 8.04
N GLU A 103 -5.06 -5.61 7.16
CA GLU A 103 -5.05 -7.05 7.45
C GLU A 103 -4.06 -7.40 8.56
N TYR A 104 -2.91 -6.72 8.65
CA TYR A 104 -2.00 -6.88 9.79
C TYR A 104 -2.68 -6.53 11.11
N MET A 105 -3.30 -5.35 11.22
CA MET A 105 -3.97 -4.90 12.45
C MET A 105 -5.20 -5.75 12.81
N LYS A 106 -5.82 -6.39 11.83
CA LYS A 106 -6.92 -7.35 12.05
C LYS A 106 -6.41 -8.70 12.57
N ASN A 107 -5.22 -9.12 12.14
CA ASN A 107 -4.63 -10.41 12.50
C ASN A 107 -3.76 -10.35 13.77
N ASN A 108 -3.46 -9.14 14.26
CA ASN A 108 -2.59 -8.91 15.40
C ASN A 108 -3.22 -7.86 16.32
N GLU A 109 -3.37 -8.17 17.61
CA GLU A 109 -3.91 -7.24 18.61
C GLU A 109 -2.80 -6.33 19.13
N ILE A 110 -2.45 -5.31 18.35
CA ILE A 110 -1.51 -4.24 18.74
C ILE A 110 -2.17 -2.88 18.61
N ASP A 111 -1.63 -1.87 19.29
CA ASP A 111 -2.07 -0.49 19.10
C ASP A 111 -1.38 0.21 17.91
N ILE A 112 -1.84 1.42 17.60
CA ILE A 112 -1.31 2.21 16.48
C ILE A 112 0.13 2.67 16.77
N GLU A 113 0.50 2.91 18.02
CA GLU A 113 1.86 3.34 18.37
C GLU A 113 2.85 2.19 18.11
N ASP A 114 2.55 0.98 18.57
CA ASP A 114 3.31 -0.24 18.32
C ASP A 114 3.45 -0.51 16.82
N LEU A 115 2.36 -0.34 16.05
CA LEU A 115 2.38 -0.46 14.59
C LEU A 115 3.46 0.44 13.98
N MET A 116 3.62 1.67 14.46
CA MET A 116 4.59 2.63 13.91
C MET A 116 6.04 2.21 14.17
N TYR A 117 6.33 1.46 15.22
CA TYR A 117 7.67 0.98 15.55
C TYR A 117 8.10 -0.28 14.79
N LEU A 118 7.19 -0.98 14.12
CA LEU A 118 7.54 -2.16 13.32
C LEU A 118 8.42 -1.79 12.12
N THR A 119 9.63 -2.35 12.05
CA THR A 119 10.63 -2.04 11.00
C THR A 119 10.91 -3.20 10.05
N ASP A 120 10.70 -4.45 10.46
CA ASP A 120 10.89 -5.62 9.59
C ASP A 120 9.71 -5.78 8.63
N SER A 121 9.90 -5.32 7.41
CA SER A 121 8.88 -5.35 6.35
C SER A 121 8.53 -6.77 5.88
N ARG A 122 9.46 -7.72 5.97
CA ARG A 122 9.24 -9.10 5.52
C ARG A 122 8.42 -9.88 6.54
N GLU A 123 8.80 -9.76 7.81
CA GLU A 123 8.03 -10.36 8.89
C GLU A 123 6.63 -9.72 8.96
N PHE A 124 6.52 -8.40 8.73
CA PHE A 124 5.23 -7.72 8.61
C PHE A 124 4.33 -8.33 7.54
N LEU A 125 4.84 -8.52 6.31
CA LEU A 125 4.07 -9.14 5.22
C LEU A 125 3.62 -10.57 5.57
N LYS A 126 4.49 -11.33 6.24
CA LYS A 126 4.16 -12.70 6.66
C LYS A 126 3.05 -12.72 7.71
N GLN A 127 3.12 -11.84 8.70
CA GLN A 127 2.13 -11.73 9.78
C GLN A 127 0.82 -11.09 9.34
N SER A 128 0.84 -10.22 8.33
CA SER A 128 -0.38 -9.64 7.76
C SER A 128 -1.24 -10.68 7.05
N LYS A 129 -0.65 -11.79 6.61
CA LYS A 129 -1.30 -12.81 5.77
C LYS A 129 -1.93 -12.22 4.51
N TYR A 130 -1.43 -11.06 4.07
CA TYR A 130 -1.99 -10.34 2.94
C TYR A 130 -1.84 -11.16 1.65
N LYS A 131 -2.98 -11.59 1.11
CA LYS A 131 -3.13 -12.26 -0.18
C LYS A 131 -4.48 -11.85 -0.77
N PRO A 132 -4.55 -10.84 -1.64
CA PRO A 132 -5.80 -10.49 -2.30
C PRO A 132 -6.23 -11.66 -3.18
N THR A 133 -7.46 -12.16 -2.98
CA THR A 133 -8.00 -13.38 -3.62
C THR A 133 -9.15 -13.10 -4.59
N LYS A 134 -9.49 -11.83 -4.81
CA LYS A 134 -10.52 -11.41 -5.76
C LYS A 134 -9.88 -10.61 -6.87
#